data_AF-A0AAE2YIH0-F1
#
_entry.id   AF-A0AAE2YIH0-F1
#
_cell.length_a   1.000
_cell.length_b   1.000
_cell.length_c   1.000
_cell.angle_alpha   90.00
_cell.angle_beta   90.00
_cell.angle_gamma   90.00
#
_symmetry.space_group_name_H-M   'P 1'
#
loop_
_entity.id
_entity.type
_entity.pdbx_description
1 polymer ?
#
loop_
_entity_poly.entity_id
_entity_poly.type
_entity_poly.pdbx_seq_one_letter_code
_entity_poly.pdbx_strand_id
1 'polypeptide(L)'
;MDGRLDVLVDGSNIVMHATDSEGRGRTETLRRTVQELEEAKLGFFVLFDRGIMRKCDDPSYVKALERRGEGFIVPSRREADAYLLFLAERIYDCFILSRDRFTDYRVIYPSAWRRRITYNVNGDRLEFKPRLEEVKMRRSSAVKLPVELDVECNIGQVKCFLSLVTRRRLEAQLRSSQGMLIERRAKGGRGRISVEARSKRITGGGEGGSGVMLVEVEGIKLLKYRSRSGMTSLTWMPYVLNPSLGRLVGYASPRTLIMLAEAGCINVPSPQKREREVRSKKPLSSGN
;
A
#
# COMPACT_ATOMS: atom_id res chain seq x y z
N MET A 1 -9.90 -2.19 17.06
CA MET A 1 -8.88 -1.14 16.85
C MET A 1 -9.55 0.21 16.94
N ASP A 2 -9.02 1.12 17.74
CA ASP A 2 -9.58 2.45 18.04
C ASP A 2 -9.53 3.44 16.85
N GLY A 3 -9.57 2.93 15.61
CA GLY A 3 -9.53 3.73 14.39
C GLY A 3 -8.27 4.57 14.27
N ARG A 4 -7.10 4.06 14.69
CA ARG A 4 -5.85 4.81 14.77
C ARG A 4 -4.67 3.98 14.26
N LEU A 5 -3.64 4.64 13.75
CA LEU A 5 -2.39 4.00 13.32
C LEU A 5 -1.21 4.57 14.12
N ASP A 6 -0.67 3.78 15.03
CA ASP A 6 0.48 4.11 15.87
C ASP A 6 1.80 3.55 15.31
N VAL A 7 1.75 2.37 14.69
CA VAL A 7 2.93 1.65 14.20
C VAL A 7 2.72 1.10 12.80
N LEU A 8 3.58 1.50 11.87
CA LEU A 8 3.75 0.82 10.58
C LEU A 8 4.79 -0.27 10.74
N VAL A 9 4.42 -1.50 10.41
CA VAL A 9 5.27 -2.68 10.61
C VAL A 9 5.84 -3.11 9.28
N ASP A 10 7.16 -3.22 9.20
CA ASP A 10 7.87 -3.83 8.08
C ASP A 10 7.80 -5.36 8.21
N GLY A 11 6.70 -5.94 7.74
CA GLY A 11 6.42 -7.36 7.86
C GLY A 11 7.44 -8.23 7.13
N SER A 12 8.00 -7.75 6.03
CA SER A 12 9.05 -8.47 5.30
C SER A 12 10.36 -8.52 6.08
N ASN A 13 10.79 -7.41 6.69
CA ASN A 13 11.96 -7.40 7.58
C ASN A 13 11.77 -8.32 8.78
N ILE A 14 10.58 -8.31 9.39
CA ILE A 14 10.28 -9.15 10.57
C ILE A 14 10.29 -10.63 10.23
N VAL A 15 9.58 -11.03 9.17
CA VAL A 15 9.53 -12.44 8.75
C VAL A 15 10.90 -12.93 8.31
N MET A 16 11.68 -12.10 7.62
CA MET A 16 13.01 -12.48 7.12
C MET A 16 14.13 -12.35 8.16
N HIS A 17 13.82 -11.93 9.39
CA HIS A 17 14.80 -11.79 10.46
C HIS A 17 15.55 -13.08 10.76
N ALA A 18 14.82 -14.20 10.78
CA ALA A 18 15.34 -15.53 10.98
C ALA A 18 14.75 -16.44 9.92
N THR A 19 15.58 -17.30 9.33
CA THR A 19 15.13 -18.27 8.34
C THR A 19 15.18 -19.70 8.90
N ASP A 20 14.40 -20.60 8.31
CA ASP A 20 14.58 -22.04 8.48
C ASP A 20 15.78 -22.55 7.65
N SER A 21 15.98 -23.88 7.66
CA SER A 21 17.03 -24.55 6.88
C SER A 21 16.85 -24.42 5.36
N GLU A 22 15.65 -24.09 4.88
CA GLU A 22 15.35 -23.88 3.46
C GLU A 22 15.48 -22.39 3.06
N GLY A 23 15.91 -21.52 3.98
CA GLY A 23 16.01 -20.08 3.74
C GLY A 23 14.67 -19.35 3.74
N ARG A 24 13.59 -19.98 4.22
CA ARG A 24 12.29 -19.32 4.37
C ARG A 24 12.24 -18.54 5.68
N GLY A 25 11.80 -17.30 5.62
CA GLY A 25 11.54 -16.47 6.78
C GLY A 25 10.47 -17.05 7.68
N ARG A 26 10.64 -16.88 9.00
CA ARG A 26 9.77 -17.43 10.04
C ARG A 26 8.63 -16.48 10.37
N THR A 27 7.41 -16.92 10.08
CA THR A 27 6.20 -16.12 10.32
C THR A 27 5.86 -16.04 11.81
N GLU A 28 6.41 -16.94 12.63
CA GLU A 28 6.23 -16.92 14.09
C GLU A 28 6.73 -15.62 14.74
N THR A 29 7.85 -15.06 14.27
CA THR A 29 8.35 -13.77 14.78
C THR A 29 7.35 -12.64 14.51
N LEU A 30 6.66 -12.68 13.37
CA LEU A 30 5.61 -11.72 13.06
C LEU A 30 4.35 -11.94 13.91
N ARG A 31 3.96 -13.19 14.16
CA ARG A 31 2.82 -13.52 15.03
C ARG A 31 2.99 -12.91 16.42
N ARG A 32 4.17 -13.13 17.02
CA ARG A 32 4.52 -12.56 18.32
C ARG A 32 4.57 -11.05 18.29
N THR A 33 5.13 -10.47 17.23
CA THR A 33 5.13 -9.00 17.06
C THR A 33 3.72 -8.43 17.07
N VAL A 34 2.80 -9.04 16.31
CA VAL A 34 1.40 -8.63 16.26
C VAL A 34 0.75 -8.75 17.64
N GLN A 35 0.96 -9.86 18.33
CA GLN A 35 0.46 -10.07 19.68
C GLN A 35 0.93 -8.97 20.66
N GLU A 36 2.24 -8.66 20.67
CA GLU A 36 2.82 -7.62 21.54
C GLU A 36 2.22 -6.23 21.25
N LEU A 37 2.00 -5.90 19.98
CA LEU A 37 1.35 -4.63 19.59
C LEU A 37 -0.12 -4.58 20.03
N GLU A 38 -0.84 -5.70 19.94
CA GLU A 38 -2.23 -5.84 20.40
C GLU A 38 -2.33 -5.70 21.93
N GLU A 39 -1.46 -6.39 22.67
CA GLU A 39 -1.38 -6.33 24.14
C GLU A 39 -1.02 -4.92 24.63
N ALA A 40 -0.12 -4.23 23.93
CA ALA A 40 0.21 -2.83 24.19
C ALA A 40 -0.95 -1.85 23.86
N LYS A 41 -1.98 -2.33 23.15
CA LYS A 41 -3.11 -1.55 22.60
C LYS A 41 -2.64 -0.46 21.62
N LEU A 42 -1.70 -0.81 20.74
CA LEU A 42 -1.22 0.05 19.68
C LEU A 42 -1.93 -0.29 18.37
N GLY A 43 -2.44 0.71 17.66
CA GLY A 43 -2.95 0.53 16.30
C GLY A 43 -1.80 0.27 15.34
N PHE A 44 -1.90 -0.76 14.49
CA PHE A 44 -0.82 -1.09 13.57
C PHE A 44 -1.30 -1.44 12.18
N PHE A 45 -0.38 -1.37 11.21
CA PHE A 45 -0.59 -1.84 9.85
C PHE A 45 0.70 -2.44 9.29
N VAL A 46 0.63 -3.67 8.79
CA VAL A 46 1.78 -4.45 8.33
C VAL A 46 1.96 -4.36 6.82
N LEU A 47 3.13 -3.92 6.37
CA LEU A 47 3.49 -3.90 4.96
C LEU A 47 4.42 -5.05 4.61
N PHE A 48 4.19 -5.65 3.46
CA PHE A 48 5.02 -6.73 2.95
C PHE A 48 5.46 -6.47 1.52
N ASP A 49 6.71 -6.79 1.22
CA ASP A 49 7.18 -6.88 -0.15
C ASP A 49 6.40 -7.93 -0.95
N ARG A 50 6.30 -7.70 -2.26
CA ARG A 50 5.62 -8.58 -3.22
C ARG A 50 6.08 -10.05 -3.12
N GLY A 51 7.36 -10.26 -2.83
CA GLY A 51 7.99 -11.58 -2.82
C GLY A 51 7.70 -12.42 -1.58
N ILE A 52 7.14 -11.84 -0.50
CA ILE A 52 7.09 -12.51 0.81
C ILE A 52 6.37 -13.86 0.77
N MET A 53 5.34 -13.96 -0.07
CA MET A 53 4.47 -15.13 -0.19
C MET A 53 5.19 -16.41 -0.62
N ARG A 54 6.39 -16.28 -1.22
CA ARG A 54 7.24 -17.40 -1.63
C ARG A 54 8.47 -17.58 -0.74
N LYS A 55 8.66 -16.66 0.20
CA LYS A 55 9.86 -16.55 1.05
C LYS A 55 9.56 -16.82 2.52
N CYS A 56 8.32 -17.12 2.89
CA CYS A 56 7.94 -17.42 4.27
C CYS A 56 7.46 -18.87 4.43
N ASP A 57 7.60 -19.39 5.64
CA ASP A 57 7.10 -20.70 6.06
C ASP A 57 5.57 -20.81 6.09
N ASP A 58 4.86 -19.74 6.47
CA ASP A 58 3.40 -19.70 6.58
C ASP A 58 2.77 -18.54 5.80
N PRO A 59 2.60 -18.69 4.47
CA PRO A 59 1.91 -17.70 3.64
C PRO A 59 0.43 -17.53 4.01
N SER A 60 -0.18 -18.46 4.75
CA SER A 60 -1.59 -18.39 5.11
C SER A 60 -1.86 -17.30 6.15
N TYR A 61 -0.91 -17.07 7.07
CA TYR A 61 -1.00 -16.02 8.06
C TYR A 61 -0.88 -14.61 7.46
N VAL A 62 0.05 -14.42 6.51
CA VAL A 62 0.18 -13.16 5.76
C VAL A 62 -1.13 -12.82 5.04
N LYS A 63 -1.76 -13.82 4.40
CA LYS A 63 -3.09 -13.65 3.78
C LYS A 63 -4.17 -13.35 4.81
N ALA A 64 -4.09 -13.90 6.02
CA ALA A 64 -5.06 -13.63 7.08
C ALA A 64 -5.00 -12.15 7.51
N LEU A 65 -3.81 -11.60 7.73
CA LEU A 65 -3.61 -10.16 8.00
C LEU A 65 -4.20 -9.29 6.88
N GLU A 66 -3.95 -9.65 5.61
CA GLU A 66 -4.51 -8.90 4.49
C GLU A 66 -6.05 -8.94 4.45
N ARG A 67 -6.65 -10.10 4.76
CA ARG A 67 -8.12 -10.25 4.82
C ARG A 67 -8.74 -9.45 5.96
N ARG A 68 -8.08 -9.37 7.11
CA ARG A 68 -8.52 -8.55 8.26
C ARG A 68 -8.30 -7.05 8.03
N GLY A 69 -7.53 -6.66 7.01
CA GLY A 69 -7.22 -5.27 6.72
C GLY A 69 -6.12 -4.71 7.64
N GLU A 70 -5.38 -5.59 8.31
CA GLU A 70 -4.26 -5.29 9.21
C GLU A 70 -2.92 -5.35 8.49
N GLY A 71 -2.88 -5.87 7.26
CA GLY A 71 -1.69 -5.85 6.44
C GLY A 71 -1.94 -5.75 4.95
N PHE A 72 -0.89 -5.53 4.18
CA PHE A 72 -0.94 -5.42 2.73
C PHE A 72 0.37 -5.79 2.05
N ILE A 73 0.26 -6.58 0.98
CA ILE A 73 1.39 -6.92 0.11
C ILE A 73 1.47 -5.90 -1.02
N VAL A 74 2.61 -5.22 -1.14
CA VAL A 74 2.76 -4.11 -2.06
C VAL A 74 2.75 -4.57 -3.53
N PRO A 75 2.06 -3.87 -4.47
CA PRO A 75 1.87 -4.30 -5.86
C PRO A 75 3.09 -4.28 -6.79
N SER A 76 4.30 -3.95 -6.33
CA SER A 76 5.62 -4.19 -6.95
C SER A 76 6.26 -3.17 -7.87
N ARG A 77 5.68 -1.98 -8.12
CA ARG A 77 6.43 -0.96 -8.90
C ARG A 77 7.47 -0.26 -8.04
N ARG A 78 7.29 -0.26 -6.72
CA ARG A 78 8.21 0.34 -5.76
C ARG A 78 8.48 -0.61 -4.60
N GLU A 79 9.59 -0.37 -3.93
CA GLU A 79 9.99 -1.07 -2.70
C GLU A 79 9.00 -0.75 -1.58
N ALA A 80 8.70 -1.73 -0.71
CA ALA A 80 7.79 -1.52 0.41
C ALA A 80 8.28 -0.39 1.34
N ASP A 81 9.60 -0.25 1.50
CA ASP A 81 10.27 0.78 2.28
C ASP A 81 9.81 2.20 1.93
N ALA A 82 9.71 2.51 0.63
CA ALA A 82 9.28 3.83 0.17
C ALA A 82 7.86 4.16 0.65
N TYR A 83 6.95 3.19 0.62
CA TYR A 83 5.59 3.36 1.11
C TYR A 83 5.55 3.45 2.63
N LEU A 84 6.31 2.61 3.31
CA LEU A 84 6.37 2.58 4.76
C LEU A 84 6.82 3.93 5.32
N LEU A 85 7.90 4.50 4.77
CA LEU A 85 8.45 5.79 5.19
C LEU A 85 7.52 6.95 4.82
N PHE A 86 6.97 6.94 3.60
CA PHE A 86 6.02 7.95 3.16
C PHE A 86 4.79 8.01 4.05
N LEU A 87 4.17 6.86 4.33
CA LEU A 87 2.99 6.79 5.19
C LEU A 87 3.33 7.23 6.63
N ALA A 88 4.47 6.80 7.16
CA ALA A 88 4.88 7.15 8.52
C ALA A 88 5.17 8.65 8.70
N GLU A 89 5.82 9.29 7.73
CA GLU A 89 6.26 10.68 7.86
C GLU A 89 5.28 11.71 7.30
N ARG A 90 4.63 11.41 6.17
CA ARG A 90 3.82 12.39 5.46
C ARG A 90 2.33 12.28 5.71
N ILE A 91 1.87 11.12 6.18
CA ILE A 91 0.43 10.85 6.31
C ILE A 91 0.01 10.66 7.76
N TYR A 92 0.65 9.73 8.48
CA TYR A 92 0.15 9.26 9.77
C TYR A 92 0.88 9.81 10.98
N ASP A 93 2.07 10.41 10.77
CA ASP A 93 3.00 10.76 11.84
C ASP A 93 3.18 9.63 12.88
N CYS A 94 3.37 8.39 12.40
CA CYS A 94 3.44 7.21 13.26
C CYS A 94 4.85 6.58 13.34
N PHE A 95 5.04 5.66 14.29
CA PHE A 95 6.29 4.91 14.43
C PHE A 95 6.44 3.85 13.34
N ILE A 96 7.68 3.41 13.14
CA ILE A 96 8.05 2.35 12.20
C ILE A 96 8.69 1.21 12.97
N LEU A 97 8.16 0.00 12.87
CA LEU A 97 8.80 -1.19 13.41
C LEU A 97 9.59 -1.91 12.30
N SER A 98 10.92 -1.77 12.33
CA SER A 98 11.87 -2.44 11.43
C SER A 98 13.29 -2.41 12.00
N ARG A 99 14.09 -3.43 11.68
CA ARG A 99 15.54 -3.40 11.91
C ARG A 99 16.30 -2.67 10.82
N ASP A 100 15.72 -2.48 9.64
CA ASP A 100 16.35 -1.75 8.54
C ASP A 100 16.58 -0.29 8.95
N ARG A 101 17.72 0.25 8.55
CA ARG A 101 18.09 1.63 8.82
C ARG A 101 17.62 2.62 7.77
N PHE A 102 17.12 2.14 6.63
CA PHE A 102 16.64 2.92 5.50
C PHE A 102 17.63 4.03 5.10
N THR A 103 18.93 3.70 5.06
CA THR A 103 20.01 4.70 4.93
C THR A 103 19.84 5.55 3.67
N ASP A 104 19.41 4.91 2.58
CA ASP A 104 19.26 5.54 1.27
C ASP A 104 18.08 6.53 1.24
N TYR A 105 17.15 6.41 2.19
CA TYR A 105 15.96 7.22 2.27
C TYR A 105 16.07 8.38 3.27
N ARG A 106 17.15 8.46 4.06
CA ARG A 106 17.31 9.43 5.16
C ARG A 106 17.20 10.89 4.73
N VAL A 107 17.66 11.21 3.52
CA VAL A 107 17.59 12.58 2.97
C VAL A 107 16.14 12.97 2.66
N ILE A 108 15.32 12.00 2.26
CA ILE A 108 13.93 12.20 1.83
C ILE A 108 12.98 12.18 3.04
N TYR A 109 13.25 11.29 4.00
CA TYR A 109 12.41 11.02 5.17
C TYR A 109 13.24 11.12 6.47
N PRO A 110 13.71 12.32 6.84
CA PRO A 110 14.61 12.50 7.99
C PRO A 110 13.94 12.23 9.35
N SER A 111 12.61 12.41 9.47
CA SER A 111 11.91 12.25 10.75
C SER A 111 11.51 10.80 11.01
N ALA A 112 11.19 10.04 9.95
CA ALA A 112 10.87 8.61 10.02
C ALA A 112 11.98 7.80 10.71
N TRP A 113 13.24 8.11 10.42
CA TRP A 113 14.39 7.47 11.05
C TRP A 113 14.40 7.58 12.59
N ARG A 114 14.01 8.73 13.13
CA ARG A 114 13.98 8.97 14.59
C ARG A 114 12.80 8.30 15.29
N ARG A 115 11.80 7.86 14.53
CA ARG A 115 10.58 7.18 15.01
C ARG A 115 10.63 5.68 14.72
N ARG A 116 11.83 5.14 14.51
CA ARG A 116 12.04 3.71 14.30
C ARG A 116 12.10 2.97 15.64
N ILE A 117 11.25 1.96 15.76
CA ILE A 117 11.29 0.89 16.73
C ILE A 117 12.11 -0.25 16.09
N THR A 118 13.25 -0.58 16.69
CA THR A 118 14.00 -1.79 16.36
C THR A 118 13.63 -2.89 17.33
N TYR A 119 13.93 -4.14 17.01
CA TYR A 119 13.70 -5.27 17.89
C TYR A 119 14.88 -6.26 17.88
N ASN A 120 14.97 -7.05 18.95
CA ASN A 120 15.82 -8.24 19.05
C ASN A 120 14.96 -9.46 19.40
N VAL A 121 15.38 -10.63 18.95
CA VAL A 121 14.74 -11.91 19.28
C VAL A 121 15.68 -12.71 20.18
N ASN A 122 15.32 -12.88 21.44
CA ASN A 122 16.11 -13.60 22.45
C ASN A 122 15.34 -14.83 22.89
N GLY A 123 15.61 -15.97 22.24
CA GLY A 123 14.82 -17.19 22.43
C GLY A 123 13.36 -16.91 22.08
N ASP A 124 12.48 -17.00 23.08
CA ASP A 124 11.05 -16.76 22.87
C ASP A 124 10.60 -15.31 23.02
N ARG A 125 11.46 -14.40 23.48
CA ARG A 125 11.10 -13.01 23.79
C ARG A 125 11.47 -12.04 22.68
N LEU A 126 10.56 -11.09 22.43
CA LEU A 126 10.82 -9.92 21.60
C LEU A 126 11.17 -8.73 22.50
N GLU A 127 12.31 -8.10 22.24
CA GLU A 127 12.70 -6.87 22.92
C GLU A 127 12.68 -5.70 21.96
N PHE A 128 11.81 -4.71 22.22
CA PHE A 128 11.66 -3.51 21.39
C PHE A 128 12.48 -2.33 21.92
N LYS A 129 13.04 -1.52 21.01
CA LYS A 129 13.74 -0.27 21.33
C LYS A 129 13.31 0.86 20.37
N PRO A 130 12.66 1.94 20.85
CA PRO A 130 12.17 2.13 22.23
C PRO A 130 11.13 1.06 22.61
N ARG A 131 10.85 0.93 23.91
CA ARG A 131 9.81 0.00 24.41
C ARG A 131 8.42 0.43 23.91
N LEU A 132 7.48 -0.52 23.78
CA LEU A 132 6.14 -0.22 23.27
C LEU A 132 5.35 0.71 24.21
N GLU A 133 5.62 0.68 25.51
CA GLU A 133 5.06 1.60 26.49
C GLU A 133 5.55 3.04 26.24
N GLU A 134 6.83 3.21 25.88
CA GLU A 134 7.38 4.53 25.53
C GLU A 134 6.77 5.05 24.23
N VAL A 135 6.58 4.19 23.24
CA VAL A 135 5.88 4.51 21.98
C VAL A 135 4.46 5.01 22.30
N LYS A 136 3.77 4.30 23.19
CA LYS A 136 2.43 4.68 23.67
C LYS A 136 2.41 6.03 24.39
N MET A 137 3.46 6.38 25.13
CA MET A 137 3.57 7.67 25.81
C MET A 137 3.91 8.82 24.85
N ARG A 138 4.79 8.56 23.87
CA ARG A 138 5.27 9.56 22.90
C ARG A 138 4.31 9.83 21.74
N ARG A 139 3.10 9.29 21.79
CA ARG A 139 2.05 9.53 20.80
C ARG A 139 1.72 11.03 20.71
N SER A 140 2.34 11.75 19.77
CA SER A 140 1.85 13.05 19.30
C SER A 140 0.63 12.80 18.43
N SER A 141 -0.47 13.51 18.69
CA SER A 141 -1.67 13.69 17.85
C SER A 141 -1.92 12.62 16.76
N ALA A 142 -2.05 11.35 17.16
CA ALA A 142 -2.09 10.25 16.21
C ALA A 142 -3.31 10.37 15.27
N VAL A 143 -3.03 10.35 13.97
CA VAL A 143 -4.03 10.59 12.91
C VAL A 143 -5.09 9.49 12.94
N LYS A 144 -6.36 9.89 12.96
CA LYS A 144 -7.49 8.96 12.87
C LYS A 144 -7.51 8.30 11.49
N LEU A 145 -7.84 7.02 11.49
CA LEU A 145 -8.16 6.25 10.29
C LEU A 145 -9.67 6.32 10.02
N PRO A 146 -10.09 6.47 8.75
CA PRO A 146 -9.29 6.73 7.55
C PRO A 146 -8.85 8.19 7.41
N VAL A 147 -7.87 8.45 6.53
CA VAL A 147 -7.34 9.81 6.28
C VAL A 147 -8.15 10.51 5.22
N GLU A 148 -8.42 11.79 5.41
CA GLU A 148 -9.01 12.64 4.37
C GLU A 148 -8.01 12.84 3.22
N LEU A 149 -8.50 12.69 2.00
CA LEU A 149 -7.73 12.80 0.78
C LEU A 149 -8.33 13.91 -0.07
N ASP A 150 -7.44 14.73 -0.62
CA ASP A 150 -7.77 15.74 -1.62
C ASP A 150 -6.57 15.90 -2.56
N VAL A 151 -6.65 15.30 -3.74
CA VAL A 151 -5.56 15.29 -4.71
C VAL A 151 -6.08 15.50 -6.12
N GLU A 152 -5.27 16.17 -6.94
CA GLU A 152 -5.50 16.24 -8.38
C GLU A 152 -4.91 15.02 -9.07
N CYS A 153 -5.70 14.39 -9.94
CA CYS A 153 -5.23 13.28 -10.75
C CYS A 153 -6.00 13.16 -12.05
N ASN A 154 -5.34 12.63 -13.08
CA ASN A 154 -5.97 12.39 -14.37
C ASN A 154 -6.75 11.07 -14.37
N ILE A 155 -7.70 10.96 -15.31
CA ILE A 155 -8.56 9.79 -15.43
C ILE A 155 -7.77 8.49 -15.70
N GLY A 156 -6.59 8.57 -16.35
CA GLY A 156 -5.70 7.43 -16.55
C GLY A 156 -5.15 6.87 -15.24
N GLN A 157 -4.74 7.73 -14.31
CA GLN A 157 -4.31 7.35 -12.96
C GLN A 157 -5.46 6.71 -12.18
N VAL A 158 -6.67 7.30 -12.25
CA VAL A 158 -7.87 6.72 -11.63
C VAL A 158 -8.19 5.34 -12.21
N LYS A 159 -8.09 5.13 -13.53
CA LYS A 159 -8.25 3.82 -14.17
C LYS A 159 -7.23 2.81 -13.67
N CYS A 160 -5.96 3.21 -13.55
CA CYS A 160 -4.91 2.35 -13.03
C CYS A 160 -5.22 1.94 -11.59
N PHE A 161 -5.62 2.89 -10.73
CA PHE A 161 -6.08 2.62 -9.37
C PHE A 161 -7.24 1.62 -9.35
N LEU A 162 -8.28 1.82 -10.17
CA LEU A 162 -9.43 0.93 -10.22
C LEU A 162 -9.07 -0.49 -10.69
N SER A 163 -8.09 -0.61 -11.60
CA SER A 163 -7.55 -1.91 -12.01
C SER A 163 -6.84 -2.62 -10.85
N LEU A 164 -6.04 -1.87 -10.05
CA LEU A 164 -5.36 -2.41 -8.87
C LEU A 164 -6.37 -2.90 -7.82
N VAL A 165 -7.39 -2.10 -7.49
CA VAL A 165 -8.37 -2.50 -6.45
C VAL A 165 -9.26 -3.67 -6.86
N THR A 166 -9.49 -3.87 -8.15
CA THR A 166 -10.26 -5.01 -8.66
C THR A 166 -9.41 -6.26 -8.84
N ARG A 167 -8.08 -6.15 -8.78
CA ARG A 167 -7.10 -7.23 -9.02
C ARG A 167 -7.34 -7.96 -10.35
N ARG A 168 -7.90 -7.28 -11.34
CA ARG A 168 -8.13 -7.83 -12.67
C ARG A 168 -7.07 -7.28 -13.62
N ARG A 169 -6.60 -8.11 -14.54
CA ARG A 169 -5.74 -7.68 -15.66
C ARG A 169 -6.57 -6.98 -16.73
N LEU A 170 -7.26 -5.90 -16.36
CA LEU A 170 -8.05 -5.08 -17.29
C LEU A 170 -7.25 -3.88 -17.81
N GLU A 171 -6.02 -3.68 -17.34
CA GLU A 171 -5.21 -2.52 -17.71
C GLU A 171 -5.10 -2.33 -19.22
N ALA A 172 -4.88 -3.40 -19.99
CA ALA A 172 -4.78 -3.31 -21.45
C ALA A 172 -6.09 -2.79 -22.08
N GLN A 173 -7.24 -3.29 -21.63
CA GLN A 173 -8.56 -2.86 -22.11
C GLN A 173 -8.94 -1.46 -21.63
N LEU A 174 -8.49 -1.05 -20.44
CA LEU A 174 -8.75 0.30 -19.92
C LEU A 174 -7.87 1.36 -20.59
N ARG A 175 -6.69 0.97 -21.06
CA ARG A 175 -5.76 1.85 -21.79
C ARG A 175 -6.14 2.01 -23.26
N SER A 176 -6.84 1.04 -23.86
CA SER A 176 -7.18 1.08 -25.28
C SER A 176 -8.22 2.14 -25.65
N SER A 177 -8.97 2.69 -24.69
CA SER A 177 -9.93 3.76 -24.95
C SER A 177 -10.07 4.73 -23.77
N GLN A 178 -10.11 6.03 -24.06
CA GLN A 178 -10.36 7.06 -23.06
C GLN A 178 -11.73 6.91 -22.38
N GLY A 179 -12.75 6.43 -23.09
CA GLY A 179 -14.10 6.22 -22.56
C GLY A 179 -14.27 4.95 -21.74
N MET A 180 -13.32 4.01 -21.72
CA MET A 180 -13.49 2.74 -21.00
C MET A 180 -13.17 2.85 -19.51
N LEU A 181 -14.12 2.44 -18.65
CA LEU A 181 -14.02 2.44 -17.20
C LEU A 181 -14.50 1.11 -16.60
N ILE A 182 -14.22 0.95 -15.29
CA ILE A 182 -14.74 -0.15 -14.49
C ILE A 182 -15.94 0.33 -13.68
N GLU A 183 -17.04 -0.42 -13.73
CA GLU A 183 -18.06 -0.40 -12.69
C GLU A 183 -18.06 -1.70 -11.90
N ARG A 184 -18.50 -1.61 -10.64
CA ARG A 184 -18.66 -2.78 -9.79
C ARG A 184 -19.91 -2.65 -8.93
N ARG A 185 -20.87 -3.53 -9.16
CA ARG A 185 -22.06 -3.64 -8.30
C ARG A 185 -21.66 -4.19 -6.94
N ALA A 186 -22.24 -3.63 -5.88
CA ALA A 186 -21.99 -4.09 -4.53
C ALA A 186 -22.63 -5.46 -4.33
N LYS A 187 -21.84 -6.47 -3.91
CA LYS A 187 -22.37 -7.75 -3.45
C LYS A 187 -22.58 -7.64 -1.94
N GLY A 188 -23.83 -7.70 -1.48
CA GLY A 188 -24.16 -7.49 -0.06
C GLY A 188 -23.75 -6.12 0.47
N GLY A 189 -23.91 -5.06 -0.35
CA GLY A 189 -23.62 -3.67 0.05
C GLY A 189 -22.14 -3.29 0.16
N ARG A 190 -21.20 -4.23 -0.05
CA ARG A 190 -19.76 -4.01 0.17
C ARG A 190 -18.92 -3.97 -1.11
N GLY A 191 -18.07 -2.95 -1.22
CA GLY A 191 -17.14 -2.78 -2.34
C GLY A 191 -17.82 -2.39 -3.65
N ARG A 192 -17.95 -1.09 -3.91
CA ARG A 192 -18.68 -0.52 -5.05
C ARG A 192 -17.79 0.40 -5.87
N ILE A 193 -17.92 0.32 -7.19
CA ILE A 193 -17.41 1.34 -8.13
C ILE A 193 -18.61 1.76 -8.98
N SER A 194 -18.89 3.06 -9.04
CA SER A 194 -19.97 3.59 -9.89
C SER A 194 -19.51 4.81 -10.67
N VAL A 195 -19.96 4.88 -11.92
CA VAL A 195 -19.68 6.00 -12.81
C VAL A 195 -20.99 6.69 -13.18
N GLU A 196 -21.01 8.00 -13.02
CA GLU A 196 -22.02 8.89 -13.56
C GLU A 196 -21.45 9.63 -14.75
N ALA A 197 -22.15 9.57 -15.88
CA ALA A 197 -21.73 10.12 -17.17
C ALA A 197 -22.95 10.56 -17.97
N ARG A 198 -22.74 11.36 -19.02
CA ARG A 198 -23.79 11.77 -19.96
C ARG A 198 -24.36 10.57 -20.70
N SER A 199 -23.47 9.74 -21.26
CA SER A 199 -23.84 8.46 -21.87
C SER A 199 -23.02 7.35 -21.25
N LYS A 200 -23.63 6.16 -21.13
CA LYS A 200 -22.99 4.97 -20.56
C LYS A 200 -23.52 3.72 -21.24
N ARG A 201 -22.61 2.89 -21.74
CA ARG A 201 -22.90 1.59 -22.37
C ARG A 201 -22.05 0.50 -21.71
N ILE A 202 -22.66 -0.63 -21.36
CA ILE A 202 -21.91 -1.79 -20.88
C ILE A 202 -21.31 -2.49 -22.09
N THR A 203 -19.98 -2.63 -22.10
CA THR A 203 -19.24 -3.22 -23.23
C THR A 203 -18.65 -4.59 -22.89
N GLY A 204 -18.65 -4.96 -21.62
CA GLY A 204 -18.22 -6.28 -21.17
C GLY A 204 -18.55 -6.54 -19.71
N GLY A 205 -18.63 -7.80 -19.33
CA GLY A 205 -18.88 -8.23 -17.96
C GLY A 205 -17.92 -9.34 -17.58
N GLY A 206 -17.33 -9.28 -16.38
CA GLY A 206 -16.51 -10.38 -15.90
C GLY A 206 -17.37 -11.61 -15.68
N GLU A 207 -17.18 -12.65 -16.48
CA GLU A 207 -17.67 -13.99 -16.19
C GLU A 207 -17.30 -14.37 -14.73
N GLY A 208 -18.25 -14.94 -13.99
CA GLY A 208 -18.00 -15.47 -12.64
C GLY A 208 -18.36 -14.56 -11.46
N GLY A 209 -19.57 -14.00 -11.42
CA GLY A 209 -20.21 -13.54 -10.16
C GLY A 209 -19.53 -12.40 -9.38
N SER A 210 -18.47 -11.80 -9.93
CA SER A 210 -17.68 -10.76 -9.28
C SER A 210 -18.34 -9.37 -9.30
N GLY A 211 -19.37 -9.20 -10.13
CA GLY A 211 -20.13 -7.96 -10.28
C GLY A 211 -19.35 -6.82 -10.92
N VAL A 212 -18.18 -7.11 -11.52
CA VAL A 212 -17.32 -6.14 -12.21
C VAL A 212 -17.72 -6.08 -13.69
N MET A 213 -17.92 -4.88 -14.19
CA MET A 213 -18.35 -4.59 -15.56
C MET A 213 -17.40 -3.58 -16.19
N LEU A 214 -17.17 -3.71 -17.49
CA LEU A 214 -16.58 -2.67 -18.31
C LEU A 214 -17.69 -1.80 -18.87
N VAL A 215 -17.53 -0.50 -18.72
CA VAL A 215 -18.46 0.49 -19.24
C VAL A 215 -17.70 1.45 -20.14
N GLU A 216 -18.26 1.71 -21.30
CA GLU A 216 -17.86 2.83 -22.14
C GLU A 216 -18.72 4.03 -21.79
N VAL A 217 -18.08 5.17 -21.57
CA VAL A 217 -18.75 6.39 -21.12
C VAL A 217 -18.30 7.60 -21.92
N GLU A 218 -19.22 8.55 -22.04
CA GLU A 218 -18.97 9.88 -22.60
C GLU A 218 -19.40 10.95 -21.59
N GLY A 219 -18.59 12.00 -21.43
CA GLY A 219 -18.89 13.10 -20.52
C GLY A 219 -19.04 12.64 -19.07
N ILE A 220 -17.96 12.09 -18.50
CA ILE A 220 -17.92 11.69 -17.08
C ILE A 220 -18.29 12.90 -16.22
N LYS A 221 -19.23 12.71 -15.29
CA LYS A 221 -19.59 13.71 -14.27
C LYS A 221 -18.95 13.37 -12.93
N LEU A 222 -18.92 12.08 -12.59
CA LEU A 222 -18.51 11.62 -11.28
C LEU A 222 -18.08 10.15 -11.31
N LEU A 223 -17.05 9.82 -10.54
CA LEU A 223 -16.66 8.43 -10.28
C LEU A 223 -16.58 8.22 -8.77
N LYS A 224 -17.29 7.21 -8.26
CA LYS A 224 -17.27 6.87 -6.83
C LYS A 224 -16.65 5.49 -6.60
N TYR A 225 -15.79 5.40 -5.60
CA TYR A 225 -15.23 4.15 -5.10
C TYR A 225 -15.51 4.00 -3.61
N ARG A 226 -16.07 2.86 -3.21
CA ARG A 226 -16.18 2.46 -1.80
C ARG A 226 -15.52 1.10 -1.62
N SER A 227 -14.61 0.96 -0.65
CA SER A 227 -13.96 -0.32 -0.39
C SER A 227 -14.91 -1.35 0.24
N ARG A 228 -14.50 -2.62 0.24
CA ARG A 228 -15.27 -3.69 0.92
C ARG A 228 -15.29 -3.54 2.44
N SER A 229 -14.21 -3.03 3.02
CA SER A 229 -14.10 -2.79 4.47
C SER A 229 -14.89 -1.57 4.94
N GLY A 230 -15.31 -0.69 4.02
CA GLY A 230 -15.95 0.58 4.36
C GLY A 230 -14.98 1.68 4.78
N MET A 231 -13.70 1.36 5.00
CA MET A 231 -12.65 2.30 5.40
C MET A 231 -12.19 3.27 4.30
N THR A 232 -12.73 3.13 3.09
CA THR A 232 -12.41 4.02 1.97
C THR A 232 -13.69 4.41 1.26
N SER A 233 -13.84 5.70 1.02
CA SER A 233 -14.88 6.30 0.19
C SER A 233 -14.27 7.45 -0.59
N LEU A 234 -14.08 7.29 -1.89
CA LEU A 234 -13.46 8.28 -2.77
C LEU A 234 -14.42 8.69 -3.86
N THR A 235 -14.32 9.96 -4.26
CA THR A 235 -15.09 10.58 -5.32
C THR A 235 -14.14 11.36 -6.22
N TRP A 236 -14.10 11.02 -7.52
CA TRP A 236 -13.36 11.78 -8.51
C TRP A 236 -14.32 12.59 -9.37
N MET A 237 -14.00 13.89 -9.53
CA MET A 237 -14.78 14.86 -10.30
C MET A 237 -13.88 15.48 -11.38
N PRO A 238 -14.24 15.40 -12.67
CA PRO A 238 -13.47 16.05 -13.72
C PRO A 238 -13.60 17.57 -13.66
N TYR A 239 -12.56 18.26 -14.11
CA TYR A 239 -12.62 19.71 -14.33
C TYR A 239 -13.40 20.03 -15.61
N VAL A 240 -14.19 21.10 -15.56
CA VAL A 240 -15.06 21.53 -16.67
C VAL A 240 -14.25 21.80 -17.94
N LEU A 241 -13.10 22.47 -17.81
CA LEU A 241 -12.24 22.85 -18.94
C LEU A 241 -11.30 21.73 -19.41
N ASN A 242 -11.03 20.75 -18.57
CA ASN A 242 -10.19 19.60 -18.92
C ASN A 242 -10.75 18.32 -18.29
N PRO A 243 -11.71 17.64 -18.96
CA PRO A 243 -12.34 16.44 -18.42
C PRO A 243 -11.41 15.24 -18.23
N SER A 244 -10.17 15.32 -18.73
CA SER A 244 -9.15 14.29 -18.50
C SER A 244 -8.46 14.45 -17.14
N LEU A 245 -8.50 15.64 -16.55
CA LEU A 245 -7.99 15.98 -15.22
C LEU A 245 -9.16 16.18 -14.25
N GLY A 246 -8.96 15.84 -12.98
CA GLY A 246 -9.99 16.04 -11.98
C GLY A 246 -9.45 15.99 -10.56
N ARG A 247 -10.35 16.18 -9.61
CA ARG A 247 -10.08 16.19 -8.18
C ARG A 247 -10.63 14.91 -7.54
N LEU A 248 -9.77 14.16 -6.87
CA LEU A 248 -10.10 12.94 -6.12
C LEU A 248 -10.18 13.29 -4.63
N VAL A 249 -11.39 13.26 -4.08
CA VAL A 249 -11.66 13.62 -2.69
C VAL A 249 -12.28 12.47 -1.91
N GLY A 250 -12.11 12.48 -0.59
CA GLY A 250 -12.83 11.60 0.34
C GLY A 250 -11.93 11.01 1.41
N TYR A 251 -12.13 9.74 1.75
CA TYR A 251 -11.37 9.08 2.81
C TYR A 251 -10.65 7.84 2.28
N ALA A 252 -9.40 7.64 2.69
CA ALA A 252 -8.57 6.52 2.27
C ALA A 252 -7.97 5.75 3.46
N SER A 253 -8.10 4.42 3.41
CA SER A 253 -7.33 3.51 4.25
C SER A 253 -5.84 3.46 3.84
N PRO A 254 -4.92 2.98 4.70
CA PRO A 254 -3.49 2.87 4.37
C PRO A 254 -3.26 2.07 3.08
N ARG A 255 -3.99 0.95 2.96
CA ARG A 255 -4.02 0.12 1.75
C ARG A 255 -4.41 0.93 0.50
N THR A 256 -5.45 1.76 0.59
CA THR A 256 -5.89 2.60 -0.53
C THR A 256 -4.84 3.64 -0.91
N LEU A 257 -4.19 4.28 0.06
CA LEU A 257 -3.14 5.26 -0.21
C LEU A 257 -1.98 4.65 -1.00
N ILE A 258 -1.57 3.42 -0.65
CA ILE A 258 -0.52 2.70 -1.40
C ILE A 258 -0.97 2.43 -2.83
N MET A 259 -2.21 1.96 -3.04
CA MET A 259 -2.74 1.71 -4.39
C MET A 259 -2.88 3.00 -5.21
N LEU A 260 -3.21 4.13 -4.59
CA LEU A 260 -3.24 5.44 -5.24
C LEU A 260 -1.85 5.91 -5.64
N ALA A 261 -0.86 5.72 -4.77
CA ALA A 261 0.53 6.05 -5.07
C ALA A 261 1.12 5.14 -6.18
N GLU A 262 0.81 3.84 -6.17
CA GLU A 262 1.15 2.90 -7.25
C GLU A 262 0.52 3.29 -8.61
N ALA A 263 -0.69 3.86 -8.57
CA ALA A 263 -1.38 4.38 -9.73
C ALA A 263 -0.88 5.77 -10.17
N GLY A 264 0.00 6.40 -9.39
CA GLY A 264 0.52 7.75 -9.65
C GLY A 264 -0.42 8.88 -9.25
N CYS A 265 -1.54 8.61 -8.57
CA CYS A 265 -2.44 9.64 -8.04
C CYS A 265 -1.79 10.44 -6.90
N ILE A 266 -0.84 9.83 -6.19
CA ILE A 266 -0.08 10.45 -5.09
C ILE A 266 1.39 10.30 -5.42
N ASN A 267 2.15 11.39 -5.32
CA ASN A 267 3.59 11.33 -5.47
C ASN A 267 4.24 10.79 -4.19
N VAL A 268 4.96 9.68 -4.31
CA VAL A 268 5.81 9.14 -3.24
C VAL A 268 7.27 9.34 -3.63
N PRO A 269 8.02 10.25 -3.01
CA PRO A 269 9.43 10.40 -3.33
C PRO A 269 10.21 9.11 -3.07
N SER A 270 11.11 8.74 -3.98
CA SER A 270 12.03 7.62 -3.83
C SER A 270 13.45 8.08 -4.17
N PRO A 271 14.50 7.53 -3.51
CA PRO A 271 15.86 7.84 -3.87
C PRO A 271 16.08 7.47 -5.34
N GLN A 272 16.75 8.35 -6.07
CA GLN A 272 17.28 7.98 -7.37
C GLN A 272 18.29 6.87 -7.12
N LYS A 273 17.97 5.63 -7.53
CA LYS A 273 18.99 4.58 -7.57
C LYS A 273 20.10 5.14 -8.43
N ARG A 274 21.24 5.48 -7.81
CA ARG A 274 22.47 5.69 -8.57
C ARG A 274 22.61 4.41 -9.37
N GLU A 275 22.44 4.49 -10.69
CA GLU A 275 22.80 3.39 -11.57
C GLU A 275 24.22 3.04 -11.15
N ARG A 276 24.37 1.91 -10.45
CA ARG A 276 25.70 1.41 -10.14
C ARG A 276 26.27 1.18 -11.52
N GLU A 277 27.17 2.06 -11.95
CA GLU A 277 27.99 1.86 -13.14
C GLU A 277 28.50 0.42 -13.01
N VAL A 278 27.92 -0.46 -13.81
CA VAL A 278 28.48 -1.78 -14.08
C VAL A 278 29.69 -1.46 -14.92
N ARG A 279 30.75 -0.97 -14.27
CA ARG A 279 32.10 -1.03 -14.81
C ARG A 279 32.42 -2.52 -14.85
N SER A 280 32.00 -3.13 -15.95
CA SER A 280 32.62 -4.31 -16.50
C SER A 280 34.11 -4.00 -16.54
N LYS A 281 34.84 -4.51 -15.54
CA LYS A 281 36.27 -4.69 -15.64
C LYS A 281 36.45 -5.58 -16.87
N LYS A 282 36.71 -4.98 -18.04
CA LYS A 282 37.39 -5.69 -19.11
C LYS A 282 38.68 -6.21 -18.48
N PRO A 283 38.94 -7.53 -18.48
CA PRO A 283 40.28 -7.99 -18.22
C PRO A 283 41.15 -7.38 -19.32
N LEU A 284 42.18 -6.64 -18.91
CA LEU A 284 43.33 -6.37 -19.75
C LEU A 284 43.93 -7.75 -20.08
N SER A 285 43.62 -8.29 -21.25
CA SER A 285 44.40 -9.38 -21.81
C SER A 285 45.77 -8.79 -22.15
N SER A 286 46.73 -9.11 -21.29
CA SER A 286 48.15 -9.06 -21.53
C SER A 286 48.51 -9.80 -22.81
N GLY A 287 49.56 -9.31 -23.47
CA GLY A 287 50.01 -9.79 -24.77
C GLY A 287 50.46 -11.26 -24.81
N ASN A 288 50.41 -11.79 -26.03
CA ASN A 288 51.57 -12.33 -26.75
C ASN A 288 51.26 -12.22 -28.25
#